data_AF-A0A4Q1KSR7-F1
#
_entry.id   AF-A0A4Q1KSR7-F1
#
_cell.length_a   1.000
_cell.length_b   1.000
_cell.length_c   1.000
_cell.angle_alpha   90.00
_cell.angle_beta   90.00
_cell.angle_gamma   90.00
#
_symmetry.space_group_name_H-M   'P 1'
#
loop_
_entity.id
_entity.type
_entity.pdbx_description
1 polymer ?
#
loop_
_entity_poly.entity_id
_entity_poly.type
_entity_poly.pdbx_seq_one_letter_code
_entity_poly.pdbx_strand_id
1 'polypeptide(L)'
;MKKIVSIVVLMFAFCFSANAQSNIKSVADANSKELNVKEMAYNELRELSSVVELTPELKNDFLNILIMRNEAVNNAKSYEEKSAIYERFGKKLLSGLSEEQSKKLSENKELYNKLTNLKYKMQ
;
A
#
# COMPACT_ATOMS: atom_id res chain seq x y z
N MET A 1 -20.28 -39.62 -48.26
CA MET A 1 -18.95 -40.13 -47.88
C MET A 1 -17.87 -39.32 -48.59
N LYS A 2 -16.81 -38.98 -47.84
CA LYS A 2 -15.47 -38.52 -48.26
C LYS A 2 -15.21 -37.00 -48.25
N LYS A 3 -14.54 -36.58 -47.16
CA LYS A 3 -13.37 -35.67 -47.06
C LYS A 3 -13.66 -34.19 -47.41
N ILE A 4 -13.22 -33.17 -46.68
CA ILE A 4 -11.90 -32.91 -46.07
C ILE A 4 -12.10 -31.93 -44.90
N VAL A 5 -11.60 -32.31 -43.72
CA VAL A 5 -11.23 -31.38 -42.64
C VAL A 5 -9.85 -30.84 -43.02
N SER A 6 -9.69 -29.53 -43.21
CA SER A 6 -8.40 -28.86 -43.02
C SER A 6 -8.50 -27.34 -43.17
N ILE A 7 -7.56 -26.66 -42.53
CA ILE A 7 -7.21 -25.23 -42.61
C ILE A 7 -7.88 -24.37 -41.55
N VAL A 8 -7.35 -24.56 -40.34
CA VAL A 8 -7.05 -23.50 -39.39
C VAL A 8 -6.51 -22.30 -40.16
N VAL A 9 -7.33 -21.26 -40.28
CA VAL A 9 -6.96 -19.98 -40.88
C VAL A 9 -5.93 -19.33 -39.96
N LEU A 10 -4.70 -19.60 -40.36
CA LEU A 10 -3.42 -19.06 -39.95
C LEU A 10 -3.33 -17.57 -40.34
N MET A 11 -4.21 -16.71 -39.81
CA MET A 11 -4.13 -15.27 -40.03
C MET A 11 -4.67 -14.48 -38.84
N PHE A 12 -3.84 -14.35 -37.81
CA PHE A 12 -3.89 -13.15 -36.97
C PHE A 12 -2.49 -12.57 -36.83
N ALA A 13 -2.28 -11.56 -37.67
CA ALA A 13 -1.64 -10.29 -37.33
C ALA A 13 -0.18 -10.36 -36.87
N PHE A 14 0.72 -10.50 -37.85
CA PHE A 14 1.94 -9.69 -37.84
C PHE A 14 1.53 -8.21 -37.96
N CYS A 15 1.38 -7.54 -36.82
CA CYS A 15 1.38 -6.08 -36.75
C CYS A 15 1.72 -5.67 -35.31
N PHE A 16 3.01 -5.67 -34.99
CA PHE A 16 3.54 -4.61 -34.13
C PHE A 16 4.88 -4.18 -34.70
N SER A 17 4.84 -3.08 -35.43
CA SER A 17 5.99 -2.28 -35.78
C SER A 17 6.78 -1.95 -34.51
N ALA A 18 8.08 -2.22 -34.57
CA ALA A 18 9.05 -1.86 -33.56
C ALA A 18 9.02 -0.34 -33.28
N ASN A 19 8.73 0.03 -32.04
CA ASN A 19 9.14 1.29 -31.43
C ASN A 19 9.01 1.18 -29.91
N ALA A 20 10.12 0.88 -29.22
CA ALA A 20 10.36 1.30 -27.84
C ALA A 20 11.82 0.97 -27.51
N GLN A 21 12.66 1.89 -27.93
CA GLN A 21 14.03 2.08 -27.50
C GLN A 21 14.21 1.75 -26.00
N SER A 22 15.08 0.78 -25.75
CA SER A 22 15.71 0.38 -24.48
C SER A 22 15.61 1.41 -23.35
N ASN A 23 14.65 1.24 -22.43
CA ASN A 23 14.66 1.76 -21.05
C ASN A 23 13.70 0.94 -20.13
N ILE A 24 13.62 -0.37 -20.34
CA ILE A 24 12.77 -1.29 -19.55
C ILE A 24 13.48 -1.66 -18.24
N LYS A 25 13.66 -0.69 -17.35
CA LYS A 25 14.03 -0.97 -15.95
C LYS A 25 13.38 -0.06 -14.91
N SER A 26 12.42 0.80 -15.29
CA SER A 26 11.85 1.79 -14.35
C SER A 26 10.32 1.81 -14.24
N VAL A 27 9.57 1.23 -15.18
CA VAL A 27 8.09 1.35 -15.17
C VAL A 27 7.40 0.18 -14.45
N ALA A 28 7.90 -1.05 -14.60
CA ALA A 28 7.32 -2.22 -13.91
C ALA A 28 7.60 -2.19 -12.39
N ASP A 29 8.82 -1.82 -11.99
CA ASP A 29 9.22 -1.72 -10.58
C ASP A 29 8.48 -0.59 -9.84
N ALA A 30 8.27 0.57 -10.48
CA ALA A 30 7.55 1.68 -9.85
C ALA A 30 6.07 1.32 -9.58
N ASN A 31 5.39 0.72 -10.56
CA ASN A 31 4.00 0.29 -10.40
C ASN A 31 3.85 -0.80 -9.32
N SER A 32 4.79 -1.76 -9.23
CA SER A 32 4.75 -2.81 -8.20
C SER A 32 4.92 -2.26 -6.78
N LYS A 33 5.81 -1.27 -6.60
CA LYS A 33 6.01 -0.59 -5.31
C LYS A 33 4.80 0.23 -4.89
N GLU A 34 4.19 0.96 -5.83
CA GLU A 34 2.98 1.74 -5.57
C GLU A 34 1.80 0.86 -5.16
N LEU A 35 1.60 -0.28 -5.84
CA LEU A 35 0.57 -1.24 -5.47
C LEU A 35 0.79 -1.80 -4.06
N ASN A 36 2.04 -2.12 -3.72
CA ASN A 36 2.38 -2.63 -2.39
C ASN A 36 2.16 -1.58 -1.27
N VAL A 37 2.49 -0.30 -1.52
CA VAL A 37 2.25 0.81 -0.59
C VAL A 37 0.76 0.93 -0.25
N LYS A 38 -0.10 0.92 -1.28
CA LYS A 38 -1.55 1.05 -1.10
C LYS A 38 -2.13 -0.16 -0.38
N GLU A 39 -1.72 -1.37 -0.75
CA GLU A 39 -2.17 -2.60 -0.10
C GLU A 39 -1.81 -2.63 1.40
N MET A 40 -0.58 -2.23 1.76
CA MET A 40 -0.18 -2.10 3.16
C MET A 40 -1.07 -1.10 3.91
N ALA A 41 -1.32 0.07 3.32
CA ALA A 41 -2.18 1.09 3.94
C ALA A 41 -3.63 0.60 4.13
N TYR A 42 -4.19 -0.13 3.16
CA TYR A 42 -5.52 -0.72 3.29
C TYR A 42 -5.59 -1.76 4.41
N ASN A 43 -4.59 -2.63 4.52
CA ASN A 43 -4.53 -3.63 5.57
C ASN A 43 -4.45 -2.98 6.97
N GLU A 44 -3.61 -1.96 7.11
CA GLU A 44 -3.46 -1.22 8.36
C GLU A 44 -4.74 -0.45 8.74
N LEU A 45 -5.42 0.16 7.75
CA LEU A 45 -6.72 0.80 7.98
C LEU A 45 -7.79 -0.21 8.36
N ARG A 46 -7.79 -1.40 7.76
CA ARG A 46 -8.72 -2.49 8.10
C ARG A 46 -8.51 -2.96 9.54
N GLU A 47 -7.26 -3.14 9.96
CA GLU A 47 -6.92 -3.49 11.34
C GLU A 47 -7.35 -2.39 12.31
N LEU A 48 -7.07 -1.12 12.00
CA LEU A 48 -7.54 0.02 12.80
C LEU A 48 -9.06 0.04 12.92
N SER A 49 -9.77 -0.10 11.80
CA SER A 49 -11.24 -0.11 11.75
C SER A 49 -11.87 -1.28 12.49
N SER A 50 -11.10 -2.34 12.81
CA SER A 50 -11.59 -3.48 13.60
C SER A 50 -11.57 -3.21 15.11
N VAL A 51 -10.82 -2.19 15.55
CA VAL A 51 -10.66 -1.81 16.97
C VAL A 51 -11.39 -0.52 17.29
N VAL A 52 -11.39 0.43 16.36
CA VAL A 52 -12.06 1.73 16.50
C VAL A 52 -13.08 1.92 15.39
N GLU A 53 -14.25 2.43 15.76
CA GLU A 53 -15.26 2.83 14.78
C GLU A 53 -14.80 4.14 14.12
N LEU A 54 -14.78 4.16 12.79
CA LEU A 54 -14.34 5.31 12.00
C LEU A 54 -15.43 5.70 11.02
N THR A 55 -15.69 7.01 10.90
CA THR A 55 -16.58 7.53 9.85
C THR A 55 -15.96 7.31 8.47
N PRO A 56 -16.77 7.31 7.40
CA PRO A 56 -16.26 7.19 6.03
C PRO A 56 -15.19 8.25 5.68
N GLU A 57 -15.38 9.49 6.14
CA GLU A 57 -14.46 10.60 5.91
C GLU A 57 -13.13 10.34 6.63
N LEU A 58 -13.19 9.95 7.91
CA LEU A 58 -11.99 9.67 8.70
C LEU A 58 -11.23 8.45 8.17
N LYS A 59 -11.92 7.44 7.63
CA LYS A 59 -11.30 6.31 6.94
C LYS A 59 -10.50 6.76 5.73
N ASN A 60 -11.05 7.67 4.92
CA ASN A 60 -10.36 8.19 3.75
C ASN A 60 -9.13 9.03 4.14
N ASP A 61 -9.26 9.88 5.16
CA ASP A 61 -8.15 10.68 5.65
C ASP A 61 -7.03 9.81 6.21
N PHE A 62 -7.38 8.77 6.99
CA PHE A 62 -6.40 7.82 7.51
C PHE A 62 -5.76 6.96 6.43
N LEU A 63 -6.52 6.55 5.40
CA LEU A 63 -5.95 5.87 4.24
C LEU A 63 -4.86 6.72 3.60
N ASN A 64 -5.14 8.01 3.35
CA ASN A 64 -4.17 8.93 2.77
C ASN A 64 -2.93 9.11 3.65
N ILE A 65 -3.13 9.27 4.97
CA ILE A 65 -2.01 9.36 5.93
C ILE A 65 -1.13 8.10 5.88
N LEU A 66 -1.74 6.91 5.84
CA LEU A 66 -1.02 5.64 5.80
C LEU A 66 -0.28 5.42 4.48
N ILE A 67 -0.89 5.77 3.34
CA ILE A 67 -0.23 5.74 2.02
C ILE A 67 0.99 6.66 2.05
N MET A 68 0.83 7.92 2.44
CA MET A 68 1.92 8.90 2.50
C MET A 68 3.05 8.44 3.43
N ARG A 69 2.72 7.83 4.58
CA ARG A 69 3.71 7.26 5.49
C ARG A 69 4.48 6.12 4.80
N ASN A 70 3.77 5.20 4.17
CA ASN A 70 4.35 4.01 3.54
C ASN A 70 5.25 4.42 2.34
N GLU A 71 4.87 5.44 1.57
CA GLU A 71 5.72 6.05 0.53
C GLU A 71 6.97 6.68 1.14
N ALA A 72 6.82 7.50 2.19
CA ALA A 72 7.95 8.14 2.85
C ALA A 72 8.93 7.11 3.43
N VAL A 73 8.42 6.05 4.06
CA VAL A 73 9.23 4.94 4.60
C VAL A 73 9.98 4.20 3.49
N ASN A 74 9.34 3.97 2.34
CA ASN A 74 9.99 3.33 1.20
C ASN A 74 11.12 4.17 0.60
N ASN A 75 11.03 5.50 0.72
CA ASN A 75 12.04 6.44 0.24
C ASN A 75 13.12 6.81 1.28
N ALA A 76 12.94 6.42 2.54
CA ALA A 76 13.89 6.68 3.61
C ALA A 76 15.16 5.83 3.48
N LYS A 77 16.30 6.44 3.79
CA LYS A 77 17.64 5.89 3.57
C LYS A 77 18.21 5.19 4.80
N SER A 78 17.69 5.48 5.99
CA SER A 78 18.14 4.87 7.23
C SER A 78 16.98 4.38 8.10
N TYR A 79 17.32 3.57 9.11
CA TYR A 79 16.35 3.11 10.10
C TYR A 79 15.83 4.29 10.95
N GLU A 80 16.71 5.21 11.31
CA GLU A 80 16.39 6.41 12.10
C GLU A 80 15.40 7.30 11.35
N GLU A 81 15.61 7.50 10.04
CA GLU A 81 14.67 8.24 9.18
C GLU A 81 13.30 7.55 9.15
N LYS A 82 13.27 6.22 8.97
CA LYS A 82 12.01 5.45 9.01
C LYS A 82 11.32 5.58 10.36
N SER A 83 12.07 5.53 11.47
CA SER A 83 11.52 5.67 12.82
C SER A 83 10.90 7.05 13.01
N ALA A 84 11.59 8.11 12.61
CA ALA A 84 11.08 9.48 12.66
C ALA A 84 9.81 9.68 11.81
N ILE A 85 9.74 9.03 10.65
CA ILE A 85 8.54 9.04 9.80
C ILE A 85 7.37 8.34 10.51
N TYR A 86 7.59 7.16 11.10
CA TYR A 86 6.57 6.45 11.87
C TYR A 86 6.04 7.29 13.04
N GLU A 87 6.93 7.92 13.80
CA GLU A 87 6.52 8.78 14.91
C GLU A 87 5.70 10.00 14.45
N ARG A 88 6.15 10.67 13.37
CA ARG A 88 5.45 11.85 12.82
C ARG A 88 4.06 11.49 12.32
N PHE A 89 3.93 10.43 11.54
CA PHE A 89 2.64 10.02 10.98
C PHE A 89 1.76 9.33 12.03
N GLY A 90 2.34 8.61 12.99
CA GLY A 90 1.64 8.08 14.15
C GLY A 90 0.96 9.17 14.97
N LYS A 91 1.68 10.26 15.28
CA LYS A 91 1.08 11.43 15.96
C LYS A 91 -0.07 12.05 15.17
N LYS A 92 0.05 12.14 13.84
CA LYS A 92 -1.04 12.64 12.97
C LYS A 92 -2.27 11.73 13.04
N LEU A 93 -2.07 10.42 12.95
CA LEU A 93 -3.15 9.44 13.03
C LEU A 93 -3.86 9.53 14.39
N LEU A 94 -3.10 9.53 15.49
CA LEU A 94 -3.65 9.68 16.84
C LEU A 94 -4.38 11.01 17.03
N SER A 95 -3.90 12.11 16.45
CA SER A 95 -4.58 13.41 16.56
C SER A 95 -5.94 13.49 15.86
N GLY A 96 -6.21 12.57 14.93
CA GLY A 96 -7.51 12.47 14.26
C GLY A 96 -8.52 11.61 15.01
N LEU A 97 -8.12 10.93 16.08
CA LEU A 97 -8.99 10.11 16.91
C LEU A 97 -9.58 10.94 18.05
N SER A 98 -10.81 10.62 18.45
CA SER A 98 -11.36 11.07 19.73
C SER A 98 -10.61 10.45 20.90
N GLU A 99 -10.82 10.97 22.10
CA GLU A 99 -10.22 10.42 23.33
C GLU A 99 -10.64 8.96 23.56
N GLU A 100 -11.91 8.64 23.34
CA GLU A 100 -12.43 7.27 23.49
C GLU A 100 -11.83 6.31 22.47
N GLN A 101 -11.73 6.73 21.20
CA GLN A 101 -11.09 5.93 20.16
C GLN A 101 -9.60 5.73 20.44
N SER A 102 -8.90 6.79 20.86
CA SER A 102 -7.48 6.72 21.23
C SER A 102 -7.25 5.74 22.38
N LYS A 103 -8.13 5.76 23.38
CA LYS A 103 -8.08 4.81 24.50
C LYS A 103 -8.27 3.38 24.01
N LYS A 104 -9.32 3.09 23.23
CA LYS A 104 -9.57 1.75 22.65
C LYS A 104 -8.39 1.24 21.84
N LEU A 105 -7.78 2.10 21.02
CA LEU A 105 -6.58 1.74 20.26
C LEU A 105 -5.41 1.43 21.19
N SER A 106 -5.18 2.25 22.23
CA SER A 106 -4.08 2.04 23.18
C SER A 106 -4.18 0.75 24.01
N GLU A 107 -5.41 0.25 24.22
CA GLU A 107 -5.66 -1.03 24.89
C GLU A 107 -5.17 -2.19 24.01
N ASN A 108 -5.23 -2.05 22.68
CA ASN A 108 -4.56 -2.94 21.73
C ASN A 108 -3.11 -2.49 21.49
N LYS A 109 -2.23 -2.79 22.46
CA LYS A 109 -0.82 -2.38 22.45
C LYS A 109 -0.05 -2.81 21.19
N GLU A 110 -0.37 -3.98 20.65
CA GLU A 110 0.23 -4.48 19.41
C GLU A 110 -0.10 -3.56 18.25
N LEU A 111 -1.40 -3.33 17.99
CA LEU A 111 -1.83 -2.49 16.88
C LEU A 111 -1.40 -1.04 17.06
N TYR A 112 -1.49 -0.50 18.29
CA TYR A 112 -1.00 0.82 18.62
C TYR A 112 0.47 0.99 18.20
N ASN A 113 1.34 0.06 18.67
CA ASN A 113 2.75 0.13 18.34
C ASN A 113 3.02 -0.07 16.85
N LYS A 114 2.31 -0.99 16.19
CA LYS A 114 2.43 -1.18 14.74
C LYS A 114 2.15 0.10 13.96
N LEU A 115 1.14 0.87 14.37
CA LEU A 115 0.74 2.09 13.66
C LEU A 115 1.64 3.29 13.97
N THR A 116 2.22 3.37 15.17
CA THR A 116 2.95 4.56 15.63
C THR A 116 4.46 4.39 15.73
N ASN A 117 4.97 3.16 15.79
CA ASN A 117 6.37 2.87 16.10
C ASN A 117 6.94 1.81 15.14
N LEU A 118 8.03 2.15 14.45
CA LEU A 118 8.72 1.22 13.57
C LEU A 118 9.28 -0.02 14.31
N LYS A 119 9.64 0.15 15.60
CA LYS A 119 10.26 -0.88 16.43
C LYS A 119 9.43 -2.16 16.60
N TYR A 120 8.12 -2.12 16.35
CA TYR A 120 7.25 -3.30 16.51
C TYR A 120 7.51 -4.41 15.48
N LYS A 121 8.08 -4.09 14.30
CA LYS A 121 8.38 -5.11 13.27
C LYS A 121 9.65 -5.95 13.53
N MET A 122 10.37 -5.72 14.64
CA MET A 122 11.67 -6.37 14.93
C MET A 122 11.68 -7.27 16.18
N GLN A 123 10.52 -7.74 16.66
CA GLN A 123 10.43 -8.76 17.70
C GLN A 123 9.86 -10.06 17.14
#